data_AF-A0A021VSE7-F1
#
_entry.id   AF-A0A021VSE7-F1
#
_cell.length_a   1.000
_cell.length_b   1.000
_cell.length_c   1.000
_cell.angle_alpha   90.00
_cell.angle_beta   90.00
_cell.angle_gamma   90.00
#
_symmetry.space_group_name_H-M   'P 1'
#
loop_
_entity.id
_entity.type
_entity.pdbx_description
1 polymer ?
#
loop_
_entity_poly.entity_id
_entity_poly.type
_entity_poly.pdbx_seq_one_letter_code
_entity_poly.pdbx_strand_id
1 'polypeptide(L)'
;MVKGGHGRGPAAAVLALATVLALTLVGCTPGGAGAPEPEPTPSSAVEALAAEVAALSPEEQEERLVAEASVLERETLALSGLEEELGGAEAAGEAYDALTAALTEAVRQRTIDPDYAAPFGAGKPRGSAGGERSLGAMMFGSMLMATLAPGDLVTSTNDVKAGEPARDVREDSRDGNSSTMTREASVDSTSMDWTVETTAGGITGKIRVQMTINPCPAPDGSFTATARITASSTSSGGRVGSNYTVAIALNGQIDDDARLVGYEVETTSEAAEFGSGNNVWAESTDRESRTGSTINSYTRTPGRSAGTVPAGFADQWANMSMIVQMMVTPKILEAAQKGWESGRCVALEPTTQPAARSGLEPSTTVTITAAPYSKIDAASTGGTVTGTLSGDSSLDPAGTKVPADATFTHVAPGEVGQSATVALEARSRRGVGKASLTFDTSPQAFDVSGTAPSQPSGIAFTGTICGPDKPFTLATTGDLVGTASFTPTSASAGTFTYDGVVGNAPLSVGGAGTYTLALPEGGAAGTLDGEWEVTIFIPIVGPQTNSGLFTLALTPRAAC
;
A
#
# COMPACT_ATOMS: atom_id res chain seq x y z
N MET A 1 76.07 25.98 -11.18
CA MET A 1 77.23 25.25 -10.64
C MET A 1 76.71 24.07 -9.83
N VAL A 2 76.69 22.88 -10.46
CA VAL A 2 77.46 21.67 -10.11
C VAL A 2 76.81 20.74 -9.07
N LYS A 3 76.25 19.63 -9.61
CA LYS A 3 76.19 18.21 -9.17
C LYS A 3 75.48 17.85 -7.84
N GLY A 4 74.76 16.72 -7.69
CA GLY A 4 74.49 15.56 -8.54
C GLY A 4 74.34 14.27 -7.68
N GLY A 5 73.46 13.33 -8.08
CA GLY A 5 73.37 11.94 -7.56
C GLY A 5 71.93 11.52 -7.18
N HIS A 6 71.12 10.86 -8.03
CA HIS A 6 71.02 9.43 -8.38
C HIS A 6 70.69 8.47 -7.22
N GLY A 7 69.52 7.79 -7.32
CA GLY A 7 69.14 6.66 -6.46
C GLY A 7 67.73 6.08 -6.72
N ARG A 8 67.60 5.26 -7.78
CA ARG A 8 66.74 4.06 -7.98
C ARG A 8 65.41 3.90 -7.19
N GLY A 9 64.29 3.75 -7.92
CA GLY A 9 63.21 2.79 -7.55
C GLY A 9 63.51 1.39 -8.12
N PRO A 10 62.58 0.41 -8.18
CA PRO A 10 61.19 0.33 -7.67
C PRO A 10 60.88 -0.99 -6.90
N ALA A 11 59.67 -1.16 -6.36
CA ALA A 11 59.06 -2.48 -6.13
C ALA A 11 57.52 -2.37 -6.02
N ALA A 12 56.83 -2.76 -7.09
CA ALA A 12 55.40 -3.07 -7.10
C ALA A 12 55.23 -4.56 -6.78
N ALA A 13 54.38 -4.88 -5.80
CA ALA A 13 54.03 -6.26 -5.46
C ALA A 13 52.81 -6.69 -6.30
N VAL A 14 53.03 -7.61 -7.23
CA VAL A 14 51.98 -8.34 -7.96
C VAL A 14 51.75 -9.64 -7.18
N LEU A 15 50.52 -9.83 -6.67
CA LEU A 15 50.09 -11.07 -6.05
C LEU A 15 49.57 -12.00 -7.16
N ALA A 16 50.33 -13.06 -7.46
CA ALA A 16 49.91 -14.14 -8.35
C ALA A 16 49.25 -15.25 -7.51
N LEU A 17 47.98 -15.57 -7.77
CA LEU A 17 47.32 -16.75 -7.23
C LEU A 17 47.59 -17.94 -8.16
N ALA A 18 48.15 -19.00 -7.60
CA ALA A 18 48.59 -20.20 -8.32
C ALA A 18 47.44 -21.22 -8.46
N THR A 19 47.15 -21.61 -9.71
CA THR A 19 46.27 -22.73 -10.05
C THR A 19 47.07 -24.04 -9.97
N VAL A 20 46.72 -24.94 -9.06
CA VAL A 20 47.26 -26.31 -9.03
C VAL A 20 46.35 -27.20 -9.86
N LEU A 21 46.84 -27.57 -11.05
CA LEU A 21 46.22 -28.54 -11.94
C LEU A 21 46.77 -29.94 -11.59
N ALA A 22 45.97 -30.79 -10.95
CA ALA A 22 46.30 -32.20 -10.75
C ALA A 22 45.59 -33.04 -11.81
N LEU A 23 46.32 -33.41 -12.87
CA LEU A 23 45.91 -34.46 -13.80
C LEU A 23 46.13 -35.84 -13.15
N THR A 24 45.05 -36.60 -12.96
CA THR A 24 45.13 -38.07 -12.87
C THR A 24 44.26 -38.68 -13.96
N LEU A 25 44.93 -39.29 -14.93
CA LEU A 25 44.36 -40.19 -15.93
C LEU A 25 43.83 -41.47 -15.24
N VAL A 26 42.54 -41.76 -15.39
CA VAL A 26 41.96 -43.09 -15.12
C VAL A 26 41.11 -43.52 -16.32
N GLY A 27 41.33 -44.75 -16.74
CA GLY A 27 40.91 -45.32 -18.03
C GLY A 27 39.42 -45.58 -18.21
N CYS A 28 39.06 -45.65 -19.49
CA CYS A 28 37.72 -45.94 -19.99
C CYS A 28 37.20 -47.33 -19.57
N THR A 29 35.98 -47.36 -19.02
CA THR A 29 35.10 -48.54 -19.03
C THR A 29 33.67 -48.05 -19.32
N PRO A 30 32.95 -48.57 -20.33
CA PRO A 30 31.58 -48.14 -20.61
C PRO A 30 30.61 -48.96 -19.75
N GLY A 31 30.23 -48.41 -18.60
CA GLY A 31 29.16 -48.93 -17.77
C GLY A 31 28.36 -47.76 -17.22
N GLY A 32 27.07 -47.69 -17.54
CA GLY A 32 26.16 -46.64 -17.09
C GLY A 32 26.08 -46.59 -15.57
N ALA A 33 26.88 -45.73 -14.96
CA ALA A 33 26.76 -45.30 -13.58
C ALA A 33 26.16 -43.89 -13.62
N GLY A 34 25.11 -43.66 -12.83
CA GLY A 34 24.56 -42.32 -12.63
C GLY A 34 25.69 -41.34 -12.32
N ALA A 35 25.67 -40.17 -12.95
CA ALA A 35 26.64 -39.12 -12.70
C ALA A 35 26.75 -38.93 -11.17
N PRO A 36 27.97 -38.85 -10.61
CA PRO A 36 28.14 -38.57 -9.20
C PRO A 36 27.37 -37.31 -8.83
N GLU A 37 26.57 -37.40 -7.76
CA GLU A 37 25.86 -36.26 -7.20
C GLU A 37 26.90 -35.16 -6.91
N PRO A 38 26.71 -33.93 -7.44
CA PRO A 38 27.69 -32.87 -7.28
C PRO A 38 27.92 -32.62 -5.78
N GLU A 39 29.19 -32.60 -5.36
CA GLU A 39 29.52 -32.25 -3.97
C GLU A 39 29.04 -30.82 -3.68
N PRO A 40 28.44 -30.56 -2.51
CA PRO A 40 27.95 -29.23 -2.16
C PRO A 40 29.11 -28.22 -2.16
N THR A 41 28.94 -27.11 -2.87
CA THR A 41 29.88 -25.98 -2.81
C THR A 41 30.04 -25.54 -1.35
N PRO A 42 31.27 -25.36 -0.83
CA PRO A 42 31.48 -24.98 0.56
C PRO A 42 30.78 -23.65 0.86
N SER A 43 29.91 -23.65 1.89
CA SER A 43 29.05 -22.54 2.34
C SER A 43 29.76 -21.17 2.30
N SER A 44 31.03 -21.13 2.71
CA SER A 44 31.81 -19.90 2.81
C SER A 44 32.07 -19.18 1.48
N ALA A 45 32.18 -19.89 0.35
CA ALA A 45 32.43 -19.27 -0.95
C ALA A 45 31.17 -18.59 -1.48
N VAL A 46 30.02 -19.23 -1.30
CA VAL A 46 28.72 -18.70 -1.70
C VAL A 46 28.32 -17.53 -0.79
N GLU A 47 28.57 -17.64 0.51
CA GLU A 47 28.39 -16.52 1.46
C GLU A 47 29.26 -15.31 1.10
N ALA A 48 30.51 -15.51 0.67
CA ALA A 48 31.39 -14.42 0.25
C ALA A 48 30.85 -13.71 -1.01
N LEU A 49 30.38 -14.48 -2.00
CA LEU A 49 29.76 -13.92 -3.20
C LEU A 49 28.47 -13.17 -2.88
N ALA A 50 27.64 -13.73 -1.99
CA ALA A 50 26.42 -13.09 -1.52
C ALA A 50 26.72 -11.74 -0.82
N ALA A 51 27.73 -11.71 0.05
CA ALA A 51 28.18 -10.49 0.71
C ALA A 51 28.74 -9.47 -0.29
N GLU A 52 29.47 -9.92 -1.32
CA GLU A 52 29.99 -9.06 -2.38
C GLU A 52 28.86 -8.40 -3.18
N VAL A 53 27.88 -9.18 -3.66
CA VAL A 53 26.72 -8.65 -4.40
C VAL A 53 25.88 -7.72 -3.52
N ALA A 54 25.66 -8.08 -2.25
CA ALA A 54 24.92 -7.24 -1.31
C ALA A 54 25.62 -5.91 -0.99
N ALA A 55 26.93 -5.80 -1.20
CA ALA A 55 27.70 -4.57 -1.00
C ALA A 55 27.66 -3.63 -2.21
N LEU A 56 27.24 -4.13 -3.38
CA LEU A 56 27.07 -3.32 -4.58
C LEU A 56 25.86 -2.37 -4.44
N SER A 57 25.95 -1.20 -5.06
CA SER A 57 24.79 -0.33 -5.25
C SER A 57 23.74 -1.00 -6.17
N PRO A 58 22.47 -0.57 -6.12
CA PRO A 58 21.45 -1.10 -7.03
C PRO A 58 21.85 -1.00 -8.51
N GLU A 59 22.48 0.09 -8.92
CA GLU A 59 22.99 0.27 -10.28
C GLU A 59 24.09 -0.75 -10.63
N GLU A 60 25.05 -0.97 -9.73
CA GLU A 60 26.12 -1.96 -9.94
C GLU A 60 25.59 -3.41 -9.93
N GLN A 61 24.55 -3.69 -9.14
CA GLN A 61 23.85 -4.97 -9.17
C GLN A 61 23.15 -5.20 -10.52
N GLU A 62 22.49 -4.17 -11.06
CA GLU A 62 21.87 -4.22 -12.38
C GLU A 62 22.92 -4.46 -13.48
N GLU A 63 24.02 -3.71 -13.48
CA GLU A 63 25.11 -3.89 -14.46
C GLU A 63 25.71 -5.30 -14.39
N ARG A 64 25.94 -5.82 -13.18
CA ARG A 64 26.42 -7.19 -12.98
C ARG A 64 25.41 -8.22 -13.49
N LEU A 65 24.12 -8.04 -13.18
CA LEU A 65 23.07 -8.94 -13.65
C LEU A 65 23.00 -8.98 -15.17
N VAL A 66 23.08 -7.81 -15.83
CA VAL A 66 23.11 -7.73 -17.30
C VAL A 66 24.30 -8.53 -17.84
N ALA A 67 25.50 -8.29 -17.32
CA ALA A 67 26.71 -8.96 -17.81
C ALA A 67 26.64 -10.49 -17.65
N GLU A 68 26.18 -10.98 -16.51
CA GLU A 68 26.01 -12.43 -16.26
C GLU A 68 24.91 -13.03 -17.14
N ALA A 69 23.77 -12.35 -17.26
CA ALA A 69 22.67 -12.77 -18.12
C ALA A 69 23.10 -12.84 -19.60
N SER A 70 23.92 -11.89 -20.07
CA SER A 70 24.44 -11.89 -21.45
C SER A 70 25.19 -13.18 -21.79
N VAL A 71 26.06 -13.62 -20.89
CA VAL A 71 26.90 -14.81 -21.09
C VAL A 71 26.01 -16.06 -21.08
N LEU A 72 25.17 -16.18 -20.06
CA LEU A 72 24.28 -17.31 -19.87
C LEU A 72 23.28 -17.48 -21.02
N GLU A 73 22.68 -16.38 -21.50
CA GLU A 73 21.75 -16.42 -22.63
C GLU A 73 22.44 -16.88 -23.91
N ARG A 74 23.67 -16.43 -24.18
CA ARG A 74 24.44 -16.89 -25.35
C ARG A 74 24.76 -18.37 -25.26
N GLU A 75 25.20 -18.86 -24.10
CA GLU A 75 25.45 -20.29 -23.91
C GLU A 75 24.16 -21.10 -24.10
N THR A 76 23.05 -20.63 -23.56
CA THR A 76 21.75 -21.30 -23.69
C THR A 76 21.24 -21.32 -25.14
N LEU A 77 21.47 -20.27 -25.93
CA LEU A 77 21.15 -20.25 -27.36
C LEU A 77 21.91 -21.32 -28.15
N ALA A 78 23.18 -21.52 -27.81
CA ALA A 78 24.01 -22.54 -28.44
C ALA A 78 23.56 -23.95 -28.05
N LEU A 79 23.32 -24.18 -26.76
CA LEU A 79 22.93 -25.50 -26.24
C LEU A 79 21.54 -25.94 -26.70
N SER A 80 20.57 -25.01 -26.74
CA SER A 80 19.20 -25.28 -27.20
C SER A 80 19.10 -25.66 -28.69
N GLY A 81 20.15 -25.40 -29.48
CA GLY A 81 20.14 -25.57 -30.93
C GLY A 81 19.46 -24.42 -31.67
N LEU A 82 19.02 -23.37 -30.96
CA LEU A 82 18.52 -22.13 -31.58
C LEU A 82 19.56 -21.50 -32.48
N GLU A 83 20.84 -21.56 -32.10
CA GLU A 83 21.93 -21.06 -32.92
C GLU A 83 21.97 -21.73 -34.31
N GLU A 84 21.91 -23.05 -34.36
CA GLU A 84 21.93 -23.80 -35.61
C GLU A 84 20.66 -23.53 -36.44
N GLU A 85 19.49 -23.50 -35.79
CA GLU A 85 18.20 -23.27 -36.46
C GLU A 85 18.10 -21.87 -37.08
N LEU A 86 18.74 -20.87 -36.46
CA LEU A 86 18.76 -19.48 -36.95
C LEU A 86 19.88 -19.22 -37.98
N GLY A 87 20.75 -20.20 -38.25
CA GLY A 87 21.81 -20.08 -39.25
C GLY A 87 23.17 -19.66 -38.71
N GLY A 88 23.44 -19.88 -37.42
CA GLY A 88 24.72 -19.67 -36.75
C GLY A 88 24.72 -18.52 -35.72
N ALA A 89 25.81 -18.42 -34.95
CA ALA A 89 25.97 -17.46 -33.84
C ALA A 89 25.59 -16.01 -34.17
N GLU A 90 25.98 -15.53 -35.35
CA GLU A 90 25.74 -14.14 -35.76
C GLU A 90 24.24 -13.89 -35.98
N ALA A 91 23.57 -14.75 -36.75
CA ALA A 91 22.15 -14.65 -37.02
C ALA A 91 21.31 -14.85 -35.74
N ALA A 92 21.73 -15.77 -34.86
CA ALA A 92 21.10 -15.95 -33.56
C ALA A 92 21.24 -14.72 -32.66
N GLY A 93 22.42 -14.08 -32.66
CA GLY A 93 22.64 -12.81 -31.96
C GLY A 93 21.74 -11.69 -32.47
N GLU A 94 21.67 -11.51 -33.80
CA GLU A 94 20.78 -10.50 -34.41
C GLU A 94 19.31 -10.76 -34.11
N ALA A 95 18.88 -12.02 -34.16
CA ALA A 95 17.52 -12.41 -33.83
C ALA A 95 17.17 -12.11 -32.37
N TYR A 96 18.11 -12.37 -31.46
CA TYR A 96 17.93 -12.11 -30.03
C TYR A 96 17.95 -10.62 -29.70
N ASP A 97 18.81 -9.83 -30.35
CA ASP A 97 18.81 -8.37 -30.25
C ASP A 97 17.47 -7.80 -30.71
N ALA A 98 16.92 -8.31 -31.81
CA ALA A 98 15.59 -7.92 -32.31
C ALA A 98 14.47 -8.28 -31.32
N LEU A 99 14.51 -9.49 -30.74
CA LEU A 99 13.56 -9.92 -29.71
C LEU A 99 13.64 -9.05 -28.46
N THR A 100 14.85 -8.78 -27.99
CA THR A 100 15.13 -7.90 -26.85
C THR A 100 14.57 -6.49 -27.07
N ALA A 101 14.81 -5.91 -28.25
CA ALA A 101 14.32 -4.57 -28.59
C ALA A 101 12.79 -4.55 -28.62
N ALA A 102 12.17 -5.58 -29.23
CA ALA A 102 10.72 -5.70 -29.30
C ALA A 102 10.08 -5.89 -27.92
N LEU A 103 10.67 -6.71 -27.04
CA LEU A 103 10.21 -6.87 -25.66
C LEU A 103 10.38 -5.60 -24.84
N THR A 104 11.54 -4.94 -24.94
CA THR A 104 11.79 -3.67 -24.25
C THR A 104 10.77 -2.62 -24.67
N GLU A 105 10.47 -2.51 -25.96
CA GLU A 105 9.44 -1.59 -26.45
C GLU A 105 8.04 -2.00 -25.97
N ALA A 106 7.71 -3.29 -26.01
CA ALA A 106 6.41 -3.79 -25.56
C ALA A 106 6.20 -3.58 -24.05
N VAL A 107 7.26 -3.68 -23.25
CA VAL A 107 7.28 -3.33 -21.83
C VAL A 107 7.17 -1.81 -21.67
N ARG A 108 8.00 -1.04 -22.37
CA ARG A 108 8.04 0.42 -22.29
C ARG A 108 6.69 1.05 -22.61
N GLN A 109 6.06 0.65 -23.71
CA GLN A 109 4.74 1.11 -24.11
C GLN A 109 3.70 0.91 -23.00
N ARG A 110 3.79 -0.20 -22.28
CA ARG A 110 2.89 -0.53 -21.16
C ARG A 110 3.27 0.22 -19.89
N THR A 111 4.55 0.43 -19.59
CA THR A 111 4.98 1.26 -18.45
C THR A 111 4.73 2.76 -18.62
N ILE A 112 4.44 3.24 -19.84
CA ILE A 112 4.15 4.67 -20.12
C ILE A 112 2.65 4.93 -20.28
N ASP A 113 1.87 3.92 -20.64
CA ASP A 113 0.42 4.02 -20.67
C ASP A 113 -0.06 4.32 -19.23
N PRO A 114 -0.66 5.49 -18.95
CA PRO A 114 -1.04 5.88 -17.59
C PRO A 114 -1.98 4.88 -16.92
N ASP A 115 -2.75 4.11 -17.69
CA ASP A 115 -3.59 3.05 -17.15
C ASP A 115 -2.72 1.89 -16.62
N TYR A 116 -1.64 1.52 -17.32
CA TYR A 116 -0.68 0.45 -16.95
C TYR A 116 0.56 0.92 -16.16
N ALA A 117 0.86 2.21 -16.13
CA ALA A 117 2.04 2.81 -15.48
C ALA A 117 1.83 3.03 -13.98
N ALA A 118 0.58 3.28 -13.56
CA ALA A 118 0.21 3.43 -12.17
C ALA A 118 0.67 2.27 -11.25
N PRO A 119 0.79 1.01 -11.73
CA PRO A 119 1.36 -0.11 -10.98
C PRO A 119 2.89 -0.34 -11.07
N PHE A 120 3.68 0.49 -11.77
CA PHE A 120 5.15 0.35 -11.86
C PHE A 120 5.93 1.58 -11.35
N GLY A 121 5.22 2.59 -10.84
CA GLY A 121 5.76 3.80 -10.25
C GLY A 121 6.33 4.77 -11.28
N ALA A 122 6.93 5.87 -10.78
CA ALA A 122 7.68 6.82 -11.62
C ALA A 122 9.05 6.27 -12.07
N GLY A 123 9.36 5.00 -11.75
CA GLY A 123 10.59 4.32 -12.13
C GLY A 123 10.60 4.07 -13.63
N LYS A 124 11.05 5.05 -14.41
CA LYS A 124 11.29 4.82 -15.84
C LYS A 124 12.37 3.74 -15.96
N PRO A 125 12.16 2.68 -16.76
CA PRO A 125 13.27 1.85 -17.20
C PRO A 125 14.32 2.80 -17.77
N ARG A 126 15.51 2.85 -17.18
CA ARG A 126 16.61 3.59 -17.78
C ARG A 126 16.91 2.85 -19.08
N GLY A 127 16.37 3.37 -20.18
CA GLY A 127 16.78 2.93 -21.50
C GLY A 127 18.29 3.03 -21.55
N SER A 128 18.93 1.94 -21.99
CA SER A 128 20.35 1.88 -22.31
C SER A 128 20.72 3.07 -23.19
N ALA A 129 21.17 4.16 -22.56
CA ALA A 129 21.57 5.37 -23.27
C ALA A 129 22.91 5.18 -23.99
N GLY A 130 23.59 4.05 -23.79
CA GLY A 130 24.70 3.57 -24.61
C GLY A 130 24.21 2.43 -25.50
N GLY A 131 24.27 2.62 -26.82
CA GLY A 131 23.81 1.65 -27.83
C GLY A 131 24.66 0.37 -27.94
N GLU A 132 24.94 -0.28 -26.81
CA GLU A 132 25.57 -1.59 -26.77
C GLU A 132 24.49 -2.68 -26.87
N ARG A 133 24.74 -3.63 -27.77
CA ARG A 133 23.90 -4.80 -28.06
C ARG A 133 23.85 -5.69 -26.82
N SER A 134 22.85 -5.54 -25.97
CA SER A 134 22.74 -6.35 -24.76
C SER A 134 21.90 -7.61 -25.02
N LEU A 135 22.56 -8.64 -25.57
CA LEU A 135 22.29 -10.01 -25.08
C LEU A 135 22.26 -9.93 -23.55
N GLY A 136 21.27 -10.47 -22.87
CA GLY A 136 21.03 -10.36 -21.43
C GLY A 136 19.67 -9.73 -21.08
N ALA A 137 19.07 -8.96 -21.99
CA ALA A 137 17.90 -8.13 -21.72
C ALA A 137 16.56 -8.88 -21.69
N MET A 138 16.51 -10.16 -22.08
CA MET A 138 15.28 -10.96 -21.99
C MET A 138 15.10 -11.48 -20.57
N MET A 139 16.13 -12.13 -20.00
CA MET A 139 16.18 -12.45 -18.58
C MET A 139 16.22 -11.19 -17.72
N PHE A 140 17.13 -10.25 -17.98
CA PHE A 140 17.21 -9.00 -17.22
C PHE A 140 15.91 -8.18 -17.32
N GLY A 141 15.30 -8.06 -18.51
CA GLY A 141 14.06 -7.32 -18.69
C GLY A 141 12.88 -7.95 -17.93
N SER A 142 12.81 -9.29 -17.90
CA SER A 142 11.83 -9.99 -17.07
C SER A 142 12.04 -9.75 -15.56
N MET A 143 13.30 -9.68 -15.13
CA MET A 143 13.70 -9.48 -13.74
C MET A 143 13.48 -8.03 -13.29
N LEU A 144 13.81 -7.05 -14.13
CA LEU A 144 13.54 -5.63 -13.91
C LEU A 144 12.02 -5.39 -13.75
N MET A 145 11.18 -6.11 -14.49
CA MET A 145 9.74 -5.98 -14.31
C MET A 145 9.24 -6.60 -13.01
N ALA A 146 9.84 -7.69 -12.56
CA ALA A 146 9.54 -8.28 -11.27
C ALA A 146 9.95 -7.37 -10.09
N THR A 147 10.96 -6.50 -10.25
CA THR A 147 11.37 -5.54 -9.20
C THR A 147 10.50 -4.29 -9.14
N LEU A 148 9.83 -3.90 -10.23
CA LEU A 148 9.00 -2.70 -10.29
C LEU A 148 7.57 -2.90 -9.78
N ALA A 149 7.01 -4.11 -9.93
CA ALA A 149 5.61 -4.40 -9.60
C ALA A 149 5.21 -4.39 -8.11
N PRO A 150 6.03 -4.83 -7.14
CA PRO A 150 5.56 -5.05 -5.77
C PRO A 150 4.99 -3.80 -5.09
N GLY A 151 5.68 -2.65 -5.24
CA GLY A 151 5.37 -1.44 -4.49
C GLY A 151 3.96 -0.93 -4.74
N ASP A 152 3.58 -0.84 -6.02
CA ASP A 152 2.24 -0.35 -6.37
C ASP A 152 1.18 -1.42 -6.32
N LEU A 153 1.55 -2.70 -6.47
CA LEU A 153 0.63 -3.82 -6.29
C LEU A 153 -0.05 -3.70 -4.92
N VAL A 154 0.72 -3.44 -3.86
CA VAL A 154 0.19 -3.28 -2.50
C VAL A 154 -0.46 -1.91 -2.29
N THR A 155 0.15 -0.81 -2.72
CA THR A 155 -0.40 0.53 -2.43
C THR A 155 -1.72 0.79 -3.15
N SER A 156 -1.86 0.40 -4.42
CA SER A 156 -3.10 0.56 -5.19
C SER A 156 -4.23 -0.35 -4.73
N THR A 157 -3.96 -1.27 -3.79
CA THR A 157 -4.96 -2.19 -3.23
C THR A 157 -5.25 -1.90 -1.75
N ASN A 158 -4.70 -0.81 -1.20
CA ASN A 158 -4.95 -0.42 0.20
C ASN A 158 -6.41 -0.04 0.47
N ASP A 159 -7.17 0.36 -0.55
CA ASP A 159 -8.58 0.74 -0.42
C ASP A 159 -9.55 -0.46 -0.50
N VAL A 160 -9.03 -1.69 -0.65
CA VAL A 160 -9.85 -2.91 -0.69
C VAL A 160 -10.55 -3.11 0.66
N LYS A 161 -11.88 -3.22 0.62
CA LYS A 161 -12.70 -3.46 1.82
C LYS A 161 -12.76 -4.95 2.15
N ALA A 162 -12.96 -5.26 3.43
CA ALA A 162 -13.19 -6.63 3.87
C ALA A 162 -14.41 -7.23 3.16
N GLY A 163 -14.22 -8.40 2.54
CA GLY A 163 -15.27 -9.11 1.79
C GLY A 163 -15.49 -8.64 0.35
N GLU A 164 -14.77 -7.63 -0.13
CA GLU A 164 -14.89 -7.11 -1.50
C GLU A 164 -13.59 -7.34 -2.28
N PRO A 165 -13.37 -8.53 -2.89
CA PRO A 165 -12.18 -8.74 -3.69
C PRO A 165 -12.19 -7.82 -4.91
N ALA A 166 -11.08 -7.11 -5.16
CA ALA A 166 -10.86 -6.38 -6.39
C ALA A 166 -10.16 -7.29 -7.39
N ARG A 167 -10.68 -7.36 -8.62
CA ARG A 167 -10.04 -8.07 -9.73
C ARG A 167 -9.98 -7.16 -10.95
N ASP A 168 -8.78 -7.01 -11.49
CA ASP A 168 -8.52 -6.24 -12.71
C ASP A 168 -7.84 -7.17 -13.71
N VAL A 169 -8.43 -7.32 -14.90
CA VAL A 169 -7.87 -8.13 -15.98
C VAL A 169 -7.71 -7.25 -17.20
N ARG A 170 -6.51 -7.23 -17.74
CA ARG A 170 -6.16 -6.44 -18.91
C ARG A 170 -5.46 -7.30 -19.93
N GLU A 171 -5.92 -7.20 -21.15
CA GLU A 171 -5.39 -7.91 -22.30
C GLU A 171 -5.11 -6.90 -23.40
N ASP A 172 -3.92 -6.95 -23.96
CA ASP A 172 -3.53 -6.16 -25.12
C ASP A 172 -2.81 -7.05 -26.13
N SER A 173 -3.21 -6.97 -27.38
CA SER A 173 -2.65 -7.76 -28.48
C SER A 173 -2.51 -6.89 -29.71
N ARG A 174 -1.27 -6.60 -30.12
CA ARG A 174 -0.94 -5.74 -31.28
C ARG A 174 0.29 -6.27 -31.99
N ASP A 175 0.24 -6.33 -33.32
CA ASP A 175 1.39 -6.60 -34.19
C ASP A 175 2.23 -7.83 -33.81
N GLY A 176 1.58 -8.92 -33.39
CA GLY A 176 2.27 -10.16 -32.99
C GLY A 176 2.85 -10.14 -31.57
N ASN A 177 2.59 -9.08 -30.81
CA ASN A 177 2.86 -8.98 -29.38
C ASN A 177 1.56 -9.13 -28.59
N SER A 178 1.57 -9.93 -27.53
CA SER A 178 0.47 -10.01 -26.57
C SER A 178 0.94 -9.70 -25.16
N SER A 179 0.04 -9.20 -24.33
CA SER A 179 0.24 -9.06 -22.90
C SER A 179 -1.07 -9.26 -22.17
N THR A 180 -1.01 -10.03 -21.11
CA THR A 180 -2.13 -10.24 -20.19
C THR A 180 -1.67 -9.90 -18.79
N MET A 181 -2.39 -9.04 -18.09
CA MET A 181 -2.18 -8.73 -16.68
C MET A 181 -3.46 -9.03 -15.91
N THR A 182 -3.39 -9.94 -14.96
CA THR A 182 -4.44 -10.17 -13.97
C THR A 182 -3.92 -9.67 -12.63
N ARG A 183 -4.73 -8.89 -11.92
CA ARG A 183 -4.49 -8.48 -10.54
C ARG A 183 -5.67 -8.90 -9.71
N GLU A 184 -5.40 -9.48 -8.55
CA GLU A 184 -6.43 -9.81 -7.58
C GLU A 184 -6.00 -9.26 -6.23
N ALA A 185 -6.94 -8.70 -5.48
CA ALA A 185 -6.67 -8.16 -4.18
C ALA A 185 -7.84 -8.39 -3.23
N SER A 186 -7.53 -8.88 -2.05
CA SER A 186 -8.39 -8.98 -0.88
C SER A 186 -7.69 -8.24 0.28
N VAL A 187 -8.32 -8.10 1.44
CA VAL A 187 -7.65 -7.44 2.59
C VAL A 187 -6.35 -8.15 2.97
N ASP A 188 -6.35 -9.48 2.93
CA ASP A 188 -5.28 -10.37 3.37
C ASP A 188 -4.24 -10.70 2.29
N SER A 189 -4.57 -10.60 1.01
CA SER A 189 -3.70 -10.99 -0.09
C SER A 189 -3.77 -10.03 -1.27
N THR A 190 -2.65 -9.83 -1.94
CA THR A 190 -2.61 -9.21 -3.26
C THR A 190 -1.79 -10.07 -4.20
N SER A 191 -2.34 -10.42 -5.36
CA SER A 191 -1.68 -11.19 -6.39
C SER A 191 -1.63 -10.45 -7.73
N MET A 192 -0.63 -10.82 -8.53
CA MET A 192 -0.45 -10.36 -9.90
C MET A 192 -0.01 -11.55 -10.76
N ASP A 193 -0.60 -11.72 -11.92
CA ASP A 193 -0.16 -12.63 -12.98
C ASP A 193 -0.02 -11.82 -14.26
N TRP A 194 1.21 -11.57 -14.67
CA TRP A 194 1.51 -10.76 -15.83
C TRP A 194 2.29 -11.60 -16.83
N THR A 195 1.81 -11.67 -18.07
CA THR A 195 2.44 -12.37 -19.17
C THR A 195 2.66 -11.39 -20.32
N VAL A 196 3.84 -11.43 -20.94
CA VAL A 196 4.17 -10.74 -22.19
C VAL A 196 4.72 -11.76 -23.16
N GLU A 197 4.25 -11.74 -24.39
CA GLU A 197 4.74 -12.58 -25.48
C GLU A 197 5.02 -11.70 -26.71
N THR A 198 6.17 -11.90 -27.33
CA THR A 198 6.65 -11.10 -28.47
C THR A 198 7.40 -11.99 -29.44
N THR A 199 7.19 -11.76 -30.74
CA THR A 199 7.91 -12.47 -31.80
C THR A 199 8.72 -11.49 -32.63
N ALA A 200 10.03 -11.69 -32.72
CA ALA A 200 10.93 -10.92 -33.59
C ALA A 200 12.17 -11.75 -33.95
N GLY A 201 12.78 -11.45 -35.11
CA GLY A 201 13.99 -12.16 -35.54
C GLY A 201 13.80 -13.66 -35.79
N GLY A 202 12.57 -14.14 -35.94
CA GLY A 202 12.29 -15.57 -36.04
C GLY A 202 12.26 -16.32 -34.70
N ILE A 203 12.28 -15.62 -33.58
CA ILE A 203 12.16 -16.16 -32.21
C ILE A 203 10.90 -15.59 -31.56
N THR A 204 10.17 -16.43 -30.83
CA THR A 204 9.12 -16.01 -29.89
C THR A 204 9.69 -16.03 -28.47
N GLY A 205 9.69 -14.87 -27.82
CA GLY A 205 10.01 -14.70 -26.41
C GLY A 205 8.75 -14.57 -25.59
N LYS A 206 8.71 -15.23 -24.43
CA LYS A 206 7.60 -15.13 -23.47
C LYS A 206 8.14 -14.91 -22.08
N ILE A 207 7.59 -13.93 -21.39
CA ILE A 207 7.87 -13.61 -19.99
C ILE A 207 6.57 -13.76 -19.22
N ARG A 208 6.59 -14.42 -18.08
CA ARG A 208 5.48 -14.41 -17.13
C ARG A 208 5.97 -14.23 -15.71
N VAL A 209 5.39 -13.26 -15.01
CA VAL A 209 5.65 -12.92 -13.62
C VAL A 209 4.37 -13.16 -12.84
N GLN A 210 4.43 -14.10 -11.89
CA GLN A 210 3.37 -14.33 -10.92
C GLN A 210 3.87 -13.87 -9.56
N MET A 211 3.05 -13.15 -8.82
CA MET A 211 3.41 -12.64 -7.50
C MET A 211 2.21 -12.75 -6.59
N THR A 212 2.44 -13.08 -5.33
CA THR A 212 1.44 -13.01 -4.27
C THR A 212 2.11 -12.46 -3.04
N ILE A 213 1.57 -11.38 -2.48
CA ILE A 213 2.03 -10.78 -1.24
C ILE A 213 0.85 -10.84 -0.29
N ASN A 214 1.07 -11.37 0.91
CA ASN A 214 0.09 -11.30 1.99
C ASN A 214 0.53 -10.15 2.92
N PRO A 215 0.10 -8.90 2.63
CA PRO A 215 0.63 -7.73 3.32
C PRO A 215 0.22 -7.65 4.77
N CYS A 216 -0.79 -8.41 5.19
CA CYS A 216 -1.29 -8.40 6.55
C CYS A 216 -0.73 -9.57 7.35
N PRO A 217 0.15 -9.30 8.33
CA PRO A 217 0.75 -10.35 9.14
C PRO A 217 -0.29 -11.11 9.98
N ALA A 218 0.04 -12.36 10.25
CA ALA A 218 -0.64 -13.23 11.18
C ALA A 218 -0.50 -12.72 12.64
N PRO A 219 -1.26 -13.27 13.61
CA PRO A 219 -1.22 -12.81 15.00
C PRO A 219 0.17 -12.89 15.65
N ASP A 220 1.03 -13.79 15.18
CA ASP A 220 2.39 -13.95 15.68
C ASP A 220 3.39 -12.97 15.05
N GLY A 221 2.99 -12.18 14.05
CA GLY A 221 3.83 -11.24 13.31
C GLY A 221 4.41 -11.80 12.02
N SER A 222 4.06 -13.03 11.64
CA SER A 222 4.56 -13.64 10.41
C SER A 222 3.79 -13.16 9.18
N PHE A 223 4.49 -12.98 8.06
CA PHE A 223 3.88 -12.71 6.76
C PHE A 223 4.58 -13.52 5.66
N THR A 224 3.89 -13.73 4.55
CA THR A 224 4.42 -14.51 3.42
C THR A 224 4.28 -13.77 2.11
N ALA A 225 5.22 -14.02 1.21
CA ALA A 225 5.13 -13.57 -0.16
C ALA A 225 5.78 -14.60 -1.09
N THR A 226 5.28 -14.70 -2.32
CA THR A 226 5.84 -15.54 -3.36
C THR A 226 5.98 -14.76 -4.65
N ALA A 227 7.01 -15.07 -5.41
CA ALA A 227 7.16 -14.60 -6.79
C ALA A 227 7.62 -15.77 -7.65
N ARG A 228 7.09 -15.87 -8.86
CA ARG A 228 7.51 -16.85 -9.87
C ARG A 228 7.71 -16.11 -11.18
N ILE A 229 8.96 -16.04 -11.61
CA ILE A 229 9.37 -15.44 -12.87
C ILE A 229 9.65 -16.59 -13.82
N THR A 230 9.06 -16.56 -15.00
CA THR A 230 9.30 -17.52 -16.07
C THR A 230 9.66 -16.76 -17.33
N ALA A 231 10.68 -17.20 -18.04
CA ALA A 231 11.10 -16.63 -19.31
C ALA A 231 11.40 -17.77 -20.28
N SER A 232 10.98 -17.67 -21.53
CA SER A 232 11.28 -18.67 -22.55
C SER A 232 11.54 -18.04 -23.90
N SER A 233 12.48 -18.60 -24.65
CA SER A 233 12.71 -18.28 -26.07
C SER A 233 12.59 -19.52 -26.92
N THR A 234 11.78 -19.45 -27.98
CA THR A 234 11.54 -20.58 -28.88
C THR A 234 11.65 -20.15 -30.34
N SER A 235 12.14 -21.02 -31.21
CA SER A 235 12.17 -20.75 -32.65
C SER A 235 10.76 -20.60 -33.23
N SER A 236 10.67 -20.00 -34.41
CA SER A 236 9.41 -19.92 -35.18
C SER A 236 8.90 -21.33 -35.48
N GLY A 237 7.83 -21.74 -34.80
CA GLY A 237 7.27 -23.09 -34.86
C GLY A 237 7.54 -23.96 -33.63
N GLY A 238 8.24 -23.42 -32.61
CA GLY A 238 8.33 -24.00 -31.26
C GLY A 238 9.14 -25.29 -31.17
N ARG A 239 10.03 -25.56 -32.12
CA ARG A 239 10.75 -26.84 -32.22
C ARG A 239 11.98 -26.91 -31.32
N VAL A 240 12.69 -25.79 -31.20
CA VAL A 240 13.87 -25.62 -30.34
C VAL A 240 13.65 -24.43 -29.43
N GLY A 241 14.21 -24.48 -28.22
CA GLY A 241 14.10 -23.37 -27.29
C GLY A 241 14.66 -23.62 -25.91
N SER A 242 14.48 -22.60 -25.07
CA SER A 242 14.87 -22.60 -23.66
C SER A 242 13.75 -22.05 -22.78
N ASN A 243 13.75 -22.46 -21.53
CA ASN A 243 12.85 -22.00 -20.48
C ASN A 243 13.64 -21.80 -19.18
N TYR A 244 13.37 -20.70 -18.51
CA TYR A 244 13.98 -20.27 -17.27
C TYR A 244 12.86 -20.03 -16.26
N THR A 245 13.02 -20.54 -15.05
CA THR A 245 12.11 -20.27 -13.94
C THR A 245 12.90 -19.85 -12.73
N VAL A 246 12.48 -18.77 -12.06
CA VAL A 246 12.95 -18.37 -10.73
C VAL A 246 11.72 -18.24 -9.83
N ALA A 247 11.64 -19.07 -8.80
CA ALA A 247 10.57 -19.07 -7.82
C ALA A 247 11.13 -18.66 -6.45
N ILE A 248 10.62 -17.56 -5.92
CA ILE A 248 11.00 -16.97 -4.63
C ILE A 248 9.84 -17.21 -3.66
N ALA A 249 10.14 -17.77 -2.49
CA ALA A 249 9.24 -17.88 -1.36
C ALA A 249 9.86 -17.16 -0.17
N LEU A 250 9.13 -16.18 0.38
CA LEU A 250 9.57 -15.31 1.45
C LEU A 250 8.66 -15.50 2.66
N ASN A 251 9.28 -15.72 3.83
CA ASN A 251 8.62 -15.74 5.12
C ASN A 251 9.27 -14.67 5.99
N GLY A 252 8.53 -13.61 6.33
CA GLY A 252 9.04 -12.50 7.14
C GLY A 252 8.38 -12.43 8.50
N GLN A 253 9.01 -11.70 9.42
CA GLN A 253 8.55 -11.53 10.80
C GLN A 253 8.62 -10.05 11.20
N ILE A 254 7.55 -9.54 11.80
CA ILE A 254 7.50 -8.19 12.37
C ILE A 254 7.32 -8.19 13.89
N ASP A 255 7.82 -7.13 14.55
CA ASP A 255 7.73 -6.95 16.01
C ASP A 255 6.45 -6.22 16.44
N ASP A 256 6.34 -5.98 17.76
CA ASP A 256 5.23 -5.26 18.39
C ASP A 256 5.13 -3.77 17.96
N ASP A 257 6.15 -3.23 17.28
CA ASP A 257 6.18 -1.88 16.72
C ASP A 257 5.91 -1.85 15.20
N ALA A 258 5.47 -2.99 14.64
CA ALA A 258 5.26 -3.23 13.22
C ALA A 258 6.54 -3.08 12.36
N ARG A 259 7.72 -3.34 12.94
CA ARG A 259 9.01 -3.27 12.23
C ARG A 259 9.45 -4.66 11.81
N LEU A 260 10.00 -4.75 10.60
CA LEU A 260 10.62 -5.99 10.11
C LEU A 260 11.82 -6.37 11.01
N VAL A 261 11.75 -7.55 11.62
CA VAL A 261 12.81 -8.07 12.51
C VAL A 261 13.73 -9.02 11.76
N GLY A 262 13.17 -9.80 10.84
CA GLY A 262 13.91 -10.78 10.06
C GLY A 262 13.03 -11.41 8.99
N TYR A 263 13.67 -12.17 8.11
CA TYR A 263 13.01 -12.95 7.09
C TYR A 263 13.88 -14.12 6.64
N GLU A 264 13.21 -15.12 6.09
CA GLU A 264 13.80 -16.23 5.36
C GLU A 264 13.30 -16.16 3.92
N VAL A 265 14.22 -16.37 2.98
CA VAL A 265 13.90 -16.46 1.56
C VAL A 265 14.48 -17.75 1.00
N GLU A 266 13.64 -18.48 0.28
CA GLU A 266 14.01 -19.64 -0.52
C GLU A 266 13.80 -19.29 -1.99
N THR A 267 14.86 -19.44 -2.78
CA THR A 267 14.82 -19.25 -4.23
C THR A 267 15.12 -20.56 -4.91
N THR A 268 14.16 -21.08 -5.69
CA THR A 268 14.38 -22.22 -6.58
C THR A 268 14.50 -21.71 -8.00
N SER A 269 15.58 -22.06 -8.67
CA SER A 269 15.84 -21.64 -10.04
C SER A 269 16.07 -22.84 -10.95
N GLU A 270 15.43 -22.83 -12.12
CA GLU A 270 15.45 -23.90 -13.11
C GLU A 270 15.77 -23.31 -14.50
N ALA A 271 16.72 -23.91 -15.21
CA ALA A 271 16.97 -23.68 -16.62
C ALA A 271 16.80 -25.00 -17.38
N ALA A 272 16.01 -24.96 -18.46
CA ALA A 272 15.67 -26.12 -19.27
C ALA A 272 15.75 -25.81 -20.76
N GLU A 273 16.23 -26.75 -21.55
CA GLU A 273 16.36 -26.63 -23.00
C GLU A 273 15.78 -27.85 -23.73
N PHE A 274 15.28 -27.63 -24.95
CA PHE A 274 14.67 -28.70 -25.74
C PHE A 274 14.88 -28.50 -27.25
N GLY A 275 14.92 -29.63 -27.98
CA GLY A 275 14.81 -29.67 -29.46
C GLY A 275 16.04 -30.18 -30.22
N SER A 276 17.26 -30.01 -29.69
CA SER A 276 18.53 -30.42 -30.35
C SER A 276 18.96 -31.88 -30.08
N GLY A 277 18.14 -32.67 -29.39
CA GLY A 277 18.48 -34.03 -28.93
C GLY A 277 19.35 -34.06 -27.67
N ASN A 278 19.86 -32.90 -27.23
CA ASN A 278 20.52 -32.69 -25.95
C ASN A 278 19.57 -31.90 -25.05
N ASN A 279 18.63 -32.58 -24.39
CA ASN A 279 17.79 -31.93 -23.38
C ASN A 279 18.68 -31.60 -22.17
N VAL A 280 19.09 -30.34 -22.06
CA VAL A 280 19.88 -29.83 -20.94
C VAL A 280 18.92 -29.29 -19.89
N TRP A 281 19.21 -29.60 -18.62
CA TRP A 281 18.42 -29.10 -17.50
C TRP A 281 19.32 -28.90 -16.28
N ALA A 282 19.14 -27.77 -15.59
CA ALA A 282 19.87 -27.41 -14.39
C ALA A 282 18.93 -26.76 -13.36
N GLU A 283 19.05 -27.18 -12.11
CA GLU A 283 18.30 -26.64 -10.98
C GLU A 283 19.26 -26.19 -9.87
N SER A 284 18.87 -25.15 -9.13
CA SER A 284 19.49 -24.80 -7.85
C SER A 284 18.47 -24.27 -6.86
N THR A 285 18.71 -24.51 -5.58
CA THR A 285 17.94 -23.90 -4.48
C THR A 285 18.87 -23.10 -3.59
N ASP A 286 18.62 -21.80 -3.49
CA ASP A 286 19.28 -20.91 -2.55
C ASP A 286 18.35 -20.65 -1.36
N ARG A 287 18.89 -20.68 -0.14
CA ARG A 287 18.18 -20.28 1.08
C ARG A 287 19.00 -19.25 1.83
N GLU A 288 18.35 -18.15 2.19
CA GLU A 288 18.94 -17.08 2.96
C GLU A 288 18.07 -16.77 4.17
N SER A 289 18.69 -16.57 5.33
CA SER A 289 18.01 -16.06 6.51
C SER A 289 18.67 -14.77 6.99
N ARG A 290 17.86 -13.78 7.37
CA ARG A 290 18.32 -12.48 7.86
C ARG A 290 17.64 -12.08 9.16
N THR A 291 18.39 -11.35 9.99
CA THR A 291 17.85 -10.58 11.12
C THR A 291 18.37 -9.14 11.00
N GLY A 292 17.45 -8.19 10.89
CA GLY A 292 17.79 -6.82 10.51
C GLY A 292 18.58 -6.78 9.19
N SER A 293 19.77 -6.18 9.21
CA SER A 293 20.67 -6.13 8.06
C SER A 293 21.66 -7.31 7.98
N THR A 294 21.72 -8.16 9.02
CA THR A 294 22.69 -9.25 9.12
C THR A 294 22.18 -10.50 8.41
N ILE A 295 23.00 -11.07 7.53
CA ILE A 295 22.80 -12.41 6.97
C ILE A 295 23.23 -13.42 8.04
N ASN A 296 22.30 -14.24 8.52
CA ASN A 296 22.58 -15.27 9.51
C ASN A 296 23.07 -16.56 8.86
N SER A 297 22.50 -16.91 7.70
CA SER A 297 22.90 -18.06 6.90
C SER A 297 22.60 -17.83 5.42
N TYR A 298 23.49 -18.33 4.56
CA TYR A 298 23.20 -18.48 3.13
C TYR A 298 23.65 -19.88 2.70
N THR A 299 22.73 -20.68 2.18
CA THR A 299 23.04 -22.03 1.71
C THR A 299 22.58 -22.21 0.28
N ARG A 300 23.44 -22.76 -0.57
CA ARG A 300 23.09 -23.20 -1.91
C ARG A 300 23.08 -24.72 -1.96
N THR A 301 21.97 -25.27 -2.43
CA THR A 301 21.84 -26.69 -2.73
C THR A 301 21.80 -26.82 -4.25
N PRO A 302 22.86 -27.37 -4.89
CA PRO A 302 22.78 -27.76 -6.28
C PRO A 302 21.61 -28.71 -6.47
N GLY A 303 20.74 -28.41 -7.43
CA GLY A 303 19.68 -29.31 -7.82
C GLY A 303 20.21 -30.41 -8.72
N ARG A 304 19.28 -31.15 -9.33
CA ARG A 304 19.64 -32.16 -10.31
C ARG A 304 20.11 -31.46 -11.61
N SER A 305 20.87 -32.17 -12.44
CA SER A 305 21.15 -31.76 -13.81
C SER A 305 21.01 -32.93 -14.78
N ALA A 306 20.67 -32.65 -16.03
CA ALA A 306 20.55 -33.66 -17.08
C ALA A 306 21.11 -33.12 -18.41
N GLY A 307 21.55 -34.05 -19.28
CA GLY A 307 22.20 -33.70 -20.54
C GLY A 307 23.68 -33.35 -20.40
N THR A 308 24.30 -32.93 -21.51
CA THR A 308 25.70 -32.48 -21.54
C THR A 308 25.75 -30.99 -21.22
N VAL A 309 25.77 -30.66 -19.93
CA VAL A 309 25.88 -29.27 -19.45
C VAL A 309 27.34 -28.81 -19.55
N PRO A 310 27.65 -27.63 -20.13
CA PRO A 310 29.00 -27.06 -20.08
C PRO A 310 29.52 -26.90 -18.66
N ALA A 311 30.83 -27.07 -18.47
CA ALA A 311 31.45 -26.83 -17.18
C ALA A 311 31.19 -25.38 -16.72
N GLY A 312 30.62 -25.20 -15.53
CA GLY A 312 30.33 -23.88 -14.95
C GLY A 312 28.95 -23.31 -15.25
N PHE A 313 28.17 -23.87 -16.18
CA PHE A 313 26.83 -23.36 -16.51
C PHE A 313 25.89 -23.39 -15.29
N ALA A 314 25.89 -24.50 -14.53
CA ALA A 314 25.07 -24.62 -13.34
C ALA A 314 25.47 -23.61 -12.24
N ASP A 315 26.76 -23.33 -12.09
CA ASP A 315 27.26 -22.33 -11.14
C ASP A 315 26.88 -20.91 -11.58
N GLN A 316 26.99 -20.61 -12.87
CA GLN A 316 26.57 -19.32 -13.43
C GLN A 316 25.07 -19.09 -13.29
N TRP A 317 24.26 -20.10 -13.59
CA TRP A 317 22.81 -20.08 -13.37
C TRP A 317 22.46 -19.78 -11.91
N ALA A 318 23.10 -20.48 -10.98
CA ALA A 318 22.87 -20.28 -9.55
C ALA A 318 23.34 -18.88 -9.09
N ASN A 319 24.44 -18.36 -9.63
CA ASN A 319 24.90 -17.00 -9.34
C ASN A 319 23.91 -15.94 -9.84
N MET A 320 23.36 -16.12 -11.05
CA MET A 320 22.34 -15.24 -11.59
C MET A 320 21.08 -15.28 -10.73
N SER A 321 20.59 -16.46 -10.34
CA SER A 321 19.45 -16.64 -9.42
C SER A 321 19.65 -15.88 -8.11
N MET A 322 20.85 -15.95 -7.53
CA MET A 322 21.20 -15.20 -6.33
C MET A 322 21.11 -13.68 -6.53
N ILE A 323 21.64 -13.15 -7.62
CA ILE A 323 21.54 -11.70 -7.91
C ILE A 323 20.07 -11.29 -8.04
N VAL A 324 19.24 -12.10 -8.71
CA VAL A 324 17.80 -11.87 -8.83
C VAL A 324 17.11 -11.87 -7.48
N GLN A 325 17.39 -12.87 -6.63
CA GLN A 325 16.89 -12.92 -5.26
C GLN A 325 17.22 -11.63 -4.51
N MET A 326 18.46 -11.14 -4.60
CA MET A 326 18.92 -9.94 -3.89
C MET A 326 18.26 -8.66 -4.40
N MET A 327 17.86 -8.61 -5.67
CA MET A 327 17.15 -7.45 -6.24
C MET A 327 15.65 -7.48 -5.95
N VAL A 328 15.00 -8.65 -6.06
CA VAL A 328 13.54 -8.80 -5.93
C VAL A 328 13.09 -8.82 -4.47
N THR A 329 13.84 -9.47 -3.59
CA THR A 329 13.48 -9.64 -2.17
C THR A 329 13.25 -8.29 -1.45
N PRO A 330 14.16 -7.29 -1.55
CA PRO A 330 13.95 -5.99 -0.91
C PRO A 330 12.69 -5.28 -1.40
N LYS A 331 12.32 -5.45 -2.67
CA LYS A 331 11.12 -4.83 -3.26
C LYS A 331 9.84 -5.47 -2.74
N ILE A 332 9.82 -6.80 -2.62
CA ILE A 332 8.71 -7.52 -1.98
C ILE A 332 8.57 -7.09 -0.51
N LEU A 333 9.68 -7.00 0.23
CA LEU A 333 9.69 -6.55 1.63
C LEU A 333 9.18 -5.11 1.78
N GLU A 334 9.65 -4.18 0.94
CA GLU A 334 9.21 -2.78 0.92
C GLU A 334 7.70 -2.68 0.64
N ALA A 335 7.21 -3.46 -0.33
CA ALA A 335 5.80 -3.51 -0.68
C ALA A 335 4.94 -4.04 0.47
N ALA A 336 5.34 -5.17 1.05
CA ALA A 336 4.64 -5.74 2.19
C ALA A 336 4.63 -4.74 3.35
N GLN A 337 5.76 -4.05 3.61
CA GLN A 337 5.85 -3.02 4.65
C GLN A 337 4.88 -1.87 4.46
N LYS A 338 4.83 -1.31 3.25
CA LYS A 338 3.82 -0.29 2.92
C LYS A 338 2.40 -0.82 3.14
N GLY A 339 2.17 -2.11 2.92
CA GLY A 339 0.90 -2.78 3.16
C GLY A 339 0.47 -2.79 4.61
N TRP A 340 1.30 -3.30 5.53
CA TRP A 340 0.92 -3.34 6.95
C TRP A 340 1.00 -1.97 7.63
N GLU A 341 1.76 -1.00 7.09
CA GLU A 341 1.86 0.36 7.64
C GLU A 341 0.75 1.31 7.16
N SER A 342 -0.05 0.93 6.15
CA SER A 342 -1.05 1.80 5.52
C SER A 342 -2.36 1.97 6.29
N GLY A 343 -2.61 1.16 7.33
CA GLY A 343 -3.95 1.02 7.92
C GLY A 343 -4.82 -0.03 7.22
N ARG A 344 -4.29 -0.77 6.24
CA ARG A 344 -5.00 -1.88 5.58
C ARG A 344 -5.29 -3.04 6.54
N CYS A 345 -4.35 -3.37 7.41
CA CYS A 345 -4.41 -4.59 8.22
C CYS A 345 -5.02 -4.36 9.61
N VAL A 346 -4.88 -3.15 10.13
CA VAL A 346 -5.35 -2.74 11.47
C VAL A 346 -6.30 -1.57 11.34
N ALA A 347 -7.51 -1.74 11.87
CA ALA A 347 -8.44 -0.65 12.09
C ALA A 347 -8.22 -0.05 13.49
N LEU A 348 -8.34 1.27 13.57
CA LEU A 348 -8.38 2.00 14.82
C LEU A 348 -9.60 2.91 14.79
N GLU A 349 -10.62 2.55 15.56
CA GLU A 349 -11.88 3.31 15.65
C GLU A 349 -12.06 3.81 17.10
N PRO A 350 -11.44 4.94 17.46
CA PRO A 350 -11.50 5.45 18.82
C PRO A 350 -12.90 5.92 19.18
N THR A 351 -13.30 5.68 20.42
CA THR A 351 -14.54 6.21 21.01
C THR A 351 -14.23 7.32 22.00
N THR A 352 -15.17 8.24 22.22
CA THR A 352 -15.00 9.37 23.15
C THR A 352 -16.12 9.44 24.18
N GLN A 353 -15.79 9.95 25.37
CA GLN A 353 -16.74 10.29 26.42
C GLN A 353 -16.43 11.71 26.93
N PRO A 354 -17.32 12.70 26.69
CA PRO A 354 -18.59 12.59 25.95
C PRO A 354 -18.40 12.17 24.48
N ALA A 355 -19.45 11.61 23.87
CA ALA A 355 -19.43 11.21 22.45
C ALA A 355 -19.36 12.43 21.51
N ALA A 356 -19.85 13.58 21.97
CA ALA A 356 -19.74 14.85 21.27
C ALA A 356 -18.28 15.29 21.16
N ARG A 357 -17.90 15.80 19.98
CA ARG A 357 -16.59 16.39 19.73
C ARG A 357 -16.64 17.84 19.24
N SER A 358 -17.82 18.30 18.84
CA SER A 358 -18.04 19.65 18.30
C SER A 358 -18.92 20.48 19.21
N GLY A 359 -18.63 21.79 19.27
CA GLY A 359 -19.28 22.71 20.19
C GLY A 359 -19.13 22.33 21.66
N LEU A 360 -17.96 21.81 22.02
CA LEU A 360 -17.59 21.56 23.41
C LEU A 360 -17.51 22.87 24.17
N GLU A 361 -17.88 22.87 25.45
CA GLU A 361 -17.56 24.00 26.32
C GLU A 361 -16.03 24.14 26.42
N PRO A 362 -15.50 25.38 26.49
CA PRO A 362 -14.08 25.57 26.64
C PRO A 362 -13.51 24.84 27.85
N SER A 363 -12.34 24.22 27.70
CA SER A 363 -11.68 23.38 28.73
C SER A 363 -12.45 22.12 29.15
N THR A 364 -13.43 21.66 28.38
CA THR A 364 -14.11 20.38 28.64
C THR A 364 -13.11 19.22 28.56
N THR A 365 -13.16 18.32 29.52
CA THR A 365 -12.36 17.08 29.50
C THR A 365 -13.09 15.98 28.73
N VAL A 366 -12.40 15.37 27.77
CA VAL A 366 -12.89 14.26 26.95
C VAL A 366 -11.97 13.05 27.14
N THR A 367 -12.54 11.91 27.50
CA THR A 367 -11.83 10.63 27.52
C THR A 367 -11.90 9.99 26.15
N ILE A 368 -10.76 9.55 25.62
CA ILE A 368 -10.64 8.86 24.33
C ILE A 368 -10.20 7.42 24.61
N THR A 369 -10.94 6.44 24.11
CA THR A 369 -10.59 5.01 24.19
C THR A 369 -10.21 4.51 22.80
N ALA A 370 -9.04 3.88 22.69
CA ALA A 370 -8.43 3.45 21.43
C ALA A 370 -8.14 1.94 21.48
N ALA A 371 -9.03 1.13 20.87
CA ALA A 371 -8.93 -0.32 20.82
C ALA A 371 -8.69 -0.78 19.37
N PRO A 372 -7.43 -1.02 18.97
CA PRO A 372 -7.11 -1.47 17.61
C PRO A 372 -7.52 -2.94 17.40
N TYR A 373 -8.02 -3.24 16.21
CA TYR A 373 -8.42 -4.60 15.82
C TYR A 373 -8.03 -4.90 14.37
N SER A 374 -7.89 -6.19 14.05
CA SER A 374 -7.53 -6.62 12.70
C SER A 374 -8.75 -6.54 11.78
N LYS A 375 -8.56 -6.00 10.58
CA LYS A 375 -9.63 -5.97 9.57
C LYS A 375 -9.96 -7.34 8.96
N ILE A 376 -9.14 -8.36 9.22
CA ILE A 376 -9.30 -9.71 8.66
C ILE A 376 -10.23 -10.56 9.54
N ASP A 377 -9.97 -10.61 10.84
CA ASP A 377 -10.64 -11.51 11.78
C ASP A 377 -11.33 -10.79 12.94
N ALA A 378 -11.31 -9.45 12.95
CA ALA A 378 -11.83 -8.58 14.03
C ALA A 378 -11.20 -8.83 15.41
N ALA A 379 -10.11 -9.60 15.51
CA ALA A 379 -9.44 -9.84 16.77
C ALA A 379 -8.65 -8.60 17.21
N SER A 380 -8.50 -8.40 18.52
CA SER A 380 -7.60 -7.38 19.08
C SER A 380 -6.18 -7.63 18.57
N THR A 381 -5.51 -6.56 18.15
CA THR A 381 -4.14 -6.64 17.62
C THR A 381 -3.09 -6.56 18.71
N GLY A 382 -3.47 -6.20 19.94
CA GLY A 382 -2.53 -5.88 21.00
C GLY A 382 -1.60 -4.72 20.60
N GLY A 383 -0.36 -4.72 21.12
CA GLY A 383 0.64 -3.72 20.82
C GLY A 383 0.47 -2.42 21.63
N THR A 384 0.74 -1.28 21.00
CA THR A 384 0.68 0.03 21.65
C THR A 384 -0.05 1.07 20.80
N VAL A 385 -0.61 2.09 21.44
CA VAL A 385 -1.19 3.28 20.82
C VAL A 385 -0.42 4.50 21.30
N THR A 386 -0.08 5.40 20.37
CA THR A 386 0.50 6.72 20.67
C THR A 386 -0.44 7.80 20.20
N GLY A 387 -0.75 8.77 21.08
CA GLY A 387 -1.54 9.95 20.75
C GLY A 387 -0.67 11.20 20.62
N THR A 388 -0.87 11.97 19.56
CA THR A 388 -0.27 13.31 19.39
C THR A 388 -1.36 14.35 19.26
N LEU A 389 -1.06 15.58 19.68
CA LEU A 389 -1.99 16.70 19.71
C LEU A 389 -1.48 17.84 18.85
N SER A 390 -2.38 18.47 18.09
CA SER A 390 -2.16 19.75 17.42
C SER A 390 -3.29 20.72 17.77
N GLY A 391 -2.95 21.97 18.15
CA GLY A 391 -3.89 23.01 18.59
C GLY A 391 -3.69 23.40 20.05
N ASP A 392 -4.31 24.51 20.48
CA ASP A 392 -4.21 25.04 21.85
C ASP A 392 -5.09 24.25 22.82
N SER A 393 -4.57 23.13 23.32
CA SER A 393 -5.27 22.16 24.17
C SER A 393 -4.28 21.27 24.92
N SER A 394 -4.76 20.26 25.66
CA SER A 394 -3.89 19.23 26.25
C SER A 394 -4.35 17.81 25.92
N LEU A 395 -3.39 16.88 25.96
CA LEU A 395 -3.60 15.44 25.79
C LEU A 395 -2.68 14.71 26.77
N ASP A 396 -3.23 13.76 27.53
CA ASP A 396 -2.50 12.97 28.52
C ASP A 396 -2.83 11.47 28.37
N PRO A 397 -1.84 10.59 28.14
CA PRO A 397 -0.43 10.90 27.87
C PRO A 397 -0.19 11.26 26.40
N ALA A 398 0.34 12.45 26.12
CA ALA A 398 0.78 12.82 24.77
C ALA A 398 2.15 12.20 24.43
N GLY A 399 2.32 11.78 23.18
CA GLY A 399 3.59 11.30 22.61
C GLY A 399 4.14 10.03 23.25
N THR A 400 3.37 9.36 24.11
CA THR A 400 3.80 8.18 24.85
C THR A 400 3.11 6.93 24.32
N LYS A 401 3.84 5.81 24.27
CA LYS A 401 3.28 4.50 23.94
C LYS A 401 2.48 3.98 25.12
N VAL A 402 1.17 3.83 24.92
CA VAL A 402 0.25 3.20 25.88
C VAL A 402 -0.09 1.81 25.35
N PRO A 403 -0.18 0.76 26.18
CA PRO A 403 -0.67 -0.55 25.72
C PRO A 403 -2.04 -0.43 25.02
N ALA A 404 -2.31 -1.33 24.06
CA ALA A 404 -3.61 -1.39 23.38
C ALA A 404 -4.80 -1.44 24.35
N ASP A 405 -5.99 -1.05 23.85
CA ASP A 405 -7.12 -0.61 24.67
C ASP A 405 -6.76 0.66 25.47
N ALA A 406 -5.97 1.53 24.83
CA ALA A 406 -5.40 2.71 25.42
C ALA A 406 -6.47 3.75 25.77
N THR A 407 -6.29 4.43 26.89
CA THR A 407 -7.12 5.56 27.29
C THR A 407 -6.27 6.83 27.29
N PHE A 408 -6.79 7.88 26.66
CA PHE A 408 -6.20 9.22 26.66
C PHE A 408 -7.22 10.23 27.22
N THR A 409 -6.72 11.25 27.91
CA THR A 409 -7.52 12.37 28.39
C THR A 409 -7.18 13.60 27.57
N HIS A 410 -8.15 14.13 26.83
CA HIS A 410 -8.02 15.38 26.09
C HIS A 410 -8.75 16.50 26.83
N VAL A 411 -8.19 17.70 26.86
CA VAL A 411 -8.89 18.91 27.32
C VAL A 411 -9.11 19.81 26.13
N ALA A 412 -10.37 20.10 25.81
CA ALA A 412 -10.77 20.97 24.71
C ALA A 412 -10.13 22.37 24.84
N PRO A 413 -9.98 23.11 23.73
CA PRO A 413 -9.43 24.46 23.77
C PRO A 413 -10.05 25.39 24.80
N GLY A 414 -9.26 26.33 25.31
CA GLY A 414 -9.65 27.23 26.40
C GLY A 414 -10.57 28.38 26.01
N GLU A 415 -10.71 28.65 24.70
CA GLU A 415 -11.55 29.72 24.17
C GLU A 415 -12.60 29.16 23.20
N VAL A 416 -13.70 29.90 23.02
CA VAL A 416 -14.76 29.59 22.06
C VAL A 416 -14.26 29.78 20.63
N GLY A 417 -14.69 28.91 19.71
CA GLY A 417 -14.33 28.98 18.29
C GLY A 417 -12.93 28.47 17.95
N GLN A 418 -12.28 27.77 18.88
CA GLN A 418 -10.99 27.12 18.66
C GLN A 418 -11.19 25.62 18.36
N SER A 419 -10.17 24.98 17.79
CA SER A 419 -10.17 23.55 17.52
C SER A 419 -8.83 22.91 17.83
N ALA A 420 -8.88 21.61 18.12
CA ALA A 420 -7.73 20.77 18.36
C ALA A 420 -7.93 19.42 17.66
N THR A 421 -6.83 18.81 17.21
CA THR A 421 -6.86 17.49 16.57
C THR A 421 -5.93 16.54 17.32
N VAL A 422 -6.48 15.39 17.71
CA VAL A 422 -5.75 14.26 18.29
C VAL A 422 -5.53 13.22 17.19
N ALA A 423 -4.27 12.97 16.83
CA ALA A 423 -3.89 11.88 15.94
C ALA A 423 -3.45 10.67 16.77
N LEU A 424 -4.01 9.51 16.49
CA LEU A 424 -3.71 8.25 17.16
C LEU A 424 -3.06 7.29 16.17
N GLU A 425 -1.96 6.68 16.57
CA GLU A 425 -1.28 5.63 15.81
C GLU A 425 -1.14 4.39 16.70
N ALA A 426 -1.78 3.30 16.28
CA ALA A 426 -1.63 1.97 16.87
C ALA A 426 -0.56 1.20 16.10
N ARG A 427 0.38 0.56 16.81
CA ARG A 427 1.40 -0.33 16.25
C ARG A 427 1.34 -1.68 16.95
N SER A 428 1.44 -2.75 16.16
CA SER A 428 1.39 -4.14 16.63
C SER A 428 2.09 -5.08 15.65
N ARG A 429 2.18 -6.36 16.02
CA ARG A 429 2.61 -7.43 15.11
C ARG A 429 1.71 -7.64 13.90
N ARG A 430 0.50 -7.07 13.90
CA ARG A 430 -0.43 -7.16 12.77
C ARG A 430 -0.38 -5.93 11.85
N GLY A 431 0.48 -4.95 12.16
CA GLY A 431 0.64 -3.72 11.37
C GLY A 431 0.30 -2.45 12.15
N VAL A 432 0.02 -1.38 11.40
CA VAL A 432 -0.23 -0.03 11.89
C VAL A 432 -1.67 0.38 11.59
N GLY A 433 -2.37 0.88 12.62
CA GLY A 433 -3.69 1.52 12.49
C GLY A 433 -3.57 3.01 12.81
N LYS A 434 -4.31 3.86 12.09
CA LYS A 434 -4.28 5.32 12.30
C LYS A 434 -5.69 5.86 12.44
N ALA A 435 -5.88 6.82 13.33
CA ALA A 435 -7.13 7.55 13.49
C ALA A 435 -6.86 9.02 13.79
N SER A 436 -7.80 9.88 13.44
CA SER A 436 -7.73 11.32 13.74
C SER A 436 -9.07 11.77 14.29
N LEU A 437 -9.04 12.49 15.42
CA LEU A 437 -10.20 13.04 16.08
C LEU A 437 -10.05 14.56 16.16
N THR A 438 -11.00 15.29 15.60
CA THR A 438 -11.07 16.74 15.72
C THR A 438 -12.08 17.11 16.80
N PHE A 439 -11.68 18.03 17.67
CA PHE A 439 -12.48 18.62 18.73
C PHE A 439 -12.57 20.13 18.51
N ASP A 440 -13.74 20.72 18.74
CA ASP A 440 -13.93 22.16 18.60
C ASP A 440 -14.86 22.73 19.67
N THR A 441 -14.67 24.03 19.94
CA THR A 441 -15.49 24.83 20.85
C THR A 441 -16.35 25.84 20.09
N SER A 442 -16.65 25.56 18.81
CA SER A 442 -17.43 26.48 17.99
C SER A 442 -18.90 26.48 18.42
N PRO A 443 -19.59 27.64 18.48
CA PRO A 443 -21.01 27.67 18.80
C PRO A 443 -21.80 26.75 17.85
N GLN A 444 -22.65 25.90 18.41
CA GLN A 444 -23.52 25.05 17.60
C GLN A 444 -24.62 25.90 16.94
N ALA A 445 -24.88 25.66 15.67
CA ALA A 445 -25.95 26.30 14.93
C ALA A 445 -27.01 25.27 14.49
N PHE A 446 -28.27 25.69 14.44
CA PHE A 446 -29.41 24.83 14.12
C PHE A 446 -30.38 25.51 13.15
N ASP A 447 -30.91 24.74 12.21
CA ASP A 447 -32.15 25.09 11.50
C ASP A 447 -33.35 24.63 12.32
N VAL A 448 -34.34 25.51 12.43
CA VAL A 448 -35.56 25.26 13.20
C VAL A 448 -36.72 25.08 12.23
N SER A 449 -37.48 24.00 12.40
CA SER A 449 -38.73 23.80 11.69
C SER A 449 -39.75 23.04 12.53
N GLY A 450 -41.03 23.37 12.41
CA GLY A 450 -42.09 22.65 13.10
C GLY A 450 -43.42 23.38 13.03
N THR A 451 -44.45 22.79 13.63
CA THR A 451 -45.78 23.39 13.71
C THR A 451 -46.27 23.43 15.16
N ALA A 452 -46.87 24.56 15.56
CA ALA A 452 -47.66 24.64 16.77
C ALA A 452 -49.14 24.38 16.44
N PRO A 453 -49.87 23.66 17.31
CA PRO A 453 -51.29 23.41 17.11
C PRO A 453 -52.08 24.72 17.22
N SER A 454 -52.75 25.09 16.13
CA SER A 454 -53.82 26.08 16.13
C SER A 454 -54.96 25.58 15.24
N GLN A 455 -56.20 25.90 15.62
CA GLN A 455 -57.36 25.59 14.80
C GLN A 455 -57.69 26.84 13.96
N PRO A 456 -57.92 26.70 12.64
CA PRO A 456 -58.13 25.45 11.91
C PRO A 456 -56.88 24.82 11.25
N SER A 457 -55.76 25.52 11.07
CA SER A 457 -54.70 25.07 10.13
C SER A 457 -53.27 24.99 10.68
N GLY A 458 -53.02 25.45 11.90
CA GLY A 458 -51.70 25.41 12.54
C GLY A 458 -50.83 26.65 12.27
N ILE A 459 -49.77 26.80 13.07
CA ILE A 459 -48.75 27.83 12.88
C ILE A 459 -47.43 27.11 12.57
N ALA A 460 -46.86 27.33 11.39
CA ALA A 460 -45.56 26.77 11.02
C ALA A 460 -44.44 27.76 11.36
N PHE A 461 -43.39 27.27 12.02
CA PHE A 461 -42.20 28.03 12.38
C PHE A 461 -41.02 27.64 11.48
N THR A 462 -40.27 28.62 11.01
CA THR A 462 -38.99 28.40 10.31
C THR A 462 -37.95 29.45 10.70
N GLY A 463 -36.70 29.05 10.83
CA GLY A 463 -35.60 29.98 11.10
C GLY A 463 -34.29 29.28 11.43
N THR A 464 -33.34 30.05 11.94
CA THR A 464 -32.00 29.56 12.25
C THR A 464 -31.54 30.09 13.61
N ILE A 465 -30.96 29.21 14.41
CA ILE A 465 -30.27 29.53 15.66
C ILE A 465 -28.77 29.48 15.36
N CYS A 466 -28.10 30.63 15.38
CA CYS A 466 -26.65 30.72 15.11
C CYS A 466 -25.77 30.44 16.34
N GLY A 467 -26.40 30.34 17.50
CA GLY A 467 -25.80 30.00 18.78
C GLY A 467 -26.93 29.94 19.80
N PRO A 468 -27.04 28.87 20.60
CA PRO A 468 -28.19 28.69 21.50
C PRO A 468 -28.20 29.70 22.67
N ASP A 469 -27.09 30.40 22.89
CA ASP A 469 -26.89 31.48 23.85
C ASP A 469 -27.08 32.89 23.25
N LYS A 470 -27.36 33.01 21.94
CA LYS A 470 -27.56 34.29 21.25
C LYS A 470 -29.03 34.51 20.90
N PRO A 471 -29.52 35.76 20.92
CA PRO A 471 -30.86 36.08 20.42
C PRO A 471 -31.08 35.60 18.99
N PHE A 472 -32.27 35.06 18.71
CA PHE A 472 -32.65 34.56 17.38
C PHE A 472 -34.11 34.86 17.06
N THR A 473 -34.48 34.79 15.79
CA THR A 473 -35.85 35.00 15.33
C THR A 473 -36.33 33.83 14.48
N LEU A 474 -37.61 33.48 14.63
CA LEU A 474 -38.30 32.51 13.79
C LEU A 474 -39.44 33.21 13.06
N ALA A 475 -39.54 32.99 11.76
CA ALA A 475 -40.69 33.41 10.97
C ALA A 475 -41.85 32.43 11.20
N THR A 476 -43.08 32.94 11.22
CA THR A 476 -44.28 32.11 11.29
C THR A 476 -45.15 32.25 10.05
N THR A 477 -45.79 31.16 9.65
CA THR A 477 -46.78 31.11 8.56
C THR A 477 -48.01 30.28 8.99
N GLY A 478 -49.11 30.35 8.23
CA GLY A 478 -50.36 29.63 8.54
C GLY A 478 -51.39 30.53 9.21
N ASP A 479 -51.99 30.07 10.32
CA ASP A 479 -53.02 30.82 11.04
C ASP A 479 -52.49 32.14 11.62
N LEU A 480 -51.20 32.19 12.00
CA LEU A 480 -50.52 33.39 12.48
C LEU A 480 -49.27 33.66 11.62
N VAL A 481 -49.23 34.83 10.97
CA VAL A 481 -48.10 35.27 10.14
C VAL A 481 -47.37 36.40 10.85
N GLY A 482 -46.09 36.21 11.15
CA GLY A 482 -45.34 37.15 11.98
C GLY A 482 -43.92 36.70 12.28
N THR A 483 -43.36 37.28 13.35
CA THR A 483 -42.02 36.98 13.83
C THR A 483 -42.05 36.69 15.32
N ALA A 484 -41.49 35.54 15.71
CA ALA A 484 -41.18 35.22 17.10
C ALA A 484 -39.71 35.58 17.38
N SER A 485 -39.47 36.45 18.37
CA SER A 485 -38.14 36.90 18.78
C SER A 485 -37.74 36.29 20.11
N PHE A 486 -36.71 35.47 20.10
CA PHE A 486 -36.24 34.69 21.25
C PHE A 486 -35.04 35.36 21.91
N THR A 487 -35.10 35.49 23.23
CA THR A 487 -34.04 36.04 24.09
C THR A 487 -33.59 34.96 25.06
N PRO A 488 -32.44 34.30 24.81
CA PRO A 488 -31.88 33.30 25.72
C PRO A 488 -31.57 33.91 27.09
N THR A 489 -31.89 33.17 28.15
CA THR A 489 -31.37 33.42 29.51
C THR A 489 -30.22 32.47 29.84
N SER A 490 -30.09 31.38 29.08
CA SER A 490 -28.98 30.42 29.08
C SER A 490 -28.91 29.72 27.72
N ALA A 491 -27.91 28.85 27.50
CA ALA A 491 -27.81 28.05 26.28
C ALA A 491 -28.93 26.99 26.11
N SER A 492 -29.77 26.76 27.12
CA SER A 492 -30.85 25.77 27.06
C SER A 492 -32.24 26.32 27.37
N ALA A 493 -32.38 27.63 27.62
CA ALA A 493 -33.66 28.24 27.96
C ALA A 493 -33.68 29.75 27.74
N GLY A 494 -34.89 30.30 27.60
CA GLY A 494 -35.09 31.73 27.55
C GLY A 494 -36.55 32.14 27.48
N THR A 495 -36.77 33.38 27.06
CA THR A 495 -38.10 33.94 26.79
C THR A 495 -38.24 34.27 25.32
N PHE A 496 -39.46 34.44 24.84
CA PHE A 496 -39.69 34.99 23.52
C PHE A 496 -40.90 35.92 23.50
N THR A 497 -40.93 36.79 22.50
CA THR A 497 -42.08 37.63 22.15
C THR A 497 -42.54 37.30 20.74
N TYR A 498 -43.83 37.50 20.48
CA TYR A 498 -44.44 37.31 19.18
C TYR A 498 -45.16 38.59 18.75
N ASP A 499 -44.92 39.00 17.50
CA ASP A 499 -45.63 40.09 16.84
C ASP A 499 -46.05 39.65 15.43
N GLY A 500 -47.31 39.86 15.08
CA GLY A 500 -47.83 39.46 13.77
C GLY A 500 -49.31 39.73 13.55
N VAL A 501 -49.89 39.01 12.59
CA VAL A 501 -51.30 39.10 12.19
C VAL A 501 -51.95 37.72 12.06
N VAL A 502 -53.30 37.67 12.10
CA VAL A 502 -54.06 36.43 11.87
C VAL A 502 -54.23 36.16 10.37
N GLY A 503 -53.49 35.21 9.81
CA GLY A 503 -53.54 34.85 8.39
C GLY A 503 -53.46 36.07 7.47
N ASN A 504 -54.47 36.26 6.62
CA ASN A 504 -54.62 37.44 5.75
C ASN A 504 -55.55 38.52 6.33
N ALA A 505 -56.04 38.35 7.57
CA ALA A 505 -56.92 39.31 8.21
C ALA A 505 -56.11 40.45 8.83
N PRO A 506 -56.61 41.70 8.80
CA PRO A 506 -55.94 42.86 9.41
C PRO A 506 -56.16 42.89 10.94
N LEU A 507 -55.99 41.76 11.60
CA LEU A 507 -56.09 41.61 13.05
C LEU A 507 -54.69 41.46 13.62
N SER A 508 -54.27 42.42 14.46
CA SER A 508 -52.97 42.35 15.10
C SER A 508 -52.94 41.31 16.21
N VAL A 509 -51.78 40.69 16.37
CA VAL A 509 -51.53 39.64 17.34
C VAL A 509 -50.21 39.94 18.05
N GLY A 510 -50.24 39.89 19.37
CA GLY A 510 -49.07 40.03 20.21
C GLY A 510 -49.04 38.93 21.26
N GLY A 511 -47.86 38.43 21.59
CA GLY A 511 -47.72 37.39 22.60
C GLY A 511 -46.33 37.33 23.22
N ALA A 512 -46.21 36.53 24.27
CA ALA A 512 -44.95 36.23 24.92
C ALA A 512 -44.97 34.81 25.48
N GLY A 513 -43.78 34.30 25.80
CA GLY A 513 -43.65 32.95 26.33
C GLY A 513 -42.26 32.62 26.83
N THR A 514 -42.09 31.36 27.22
CA THR A 514 -40.80 30.79 27.61
C THR A 514 -40.49 29.60 26.72
N TYR A 515 -39.20 29.27 26.59
CA TYR A 515 -38.76 28.11 25.84
C TYR A 515 -37.58 27.43 26.51
N THR A 516 -37.39 26.16 26.14
CA THR A 516 -36.25 25.33 26.48
C THR A 516 -35.72 24.63 25.22
N LEU A 517 -34.42 24.41 25.16
CA LEU A 517 -33.76 23.63 24.11
C LEU A 517 -33.32 22.29 24.70
N ALA A 518 -33.83 21.20 24.14
CA ALA A 518 -33.30 19.86 24.38
C ALA A 518 -32.35 19.51 23.23
N LEU A 519 -31.07 19.78 23.45
CA LEU A 519 -30.01 19.43 22.51
C LEU A 519 -29.44 18.06 22.92
N PRO A 520 -29.69 16.98 22.17
CA PRO A 520 -29.06 15.71 22.45
C PRO A 520 -27.54 15.81 22.31
N GLU A 521 -26.84 15.00 23.09
CA GLU A 521 -25.39 14.92 23.02
C GLU A 521 -24.94 14.60 21.58
N GLY A 522 -23.87 15.26 21.13
CA GLY A 522 -23.25 14.98 19.84
C GLY A 522 -23.69 15.88 18.68
N GLY A 523 -24.43 16.95 18.94
CA GLY A 523 -24.89 17.85 17.88
C GLY A 523 -25.84 17.13 16.92
N ALA A 524 -26.63 16.18 17.42
CA ALA A 524 -27.72 15.54 16.69
C ALA A 524 -28.97 16.44 16.69
N ALA A 525 -30.00 16.04 15.94
CA ALA A 525 -31.27 16.77 15.91
C ALA A 525 -31.90 16.86 17.30
N GLY A 526 -32.26 18.07 17.72
CA GLY A 526 -32.85 18.35 19.03
C GLY A 526 -34.27 18.89 18.95
N THR A 527 -34.79 19.37 20.08
CA THR A 527 -36.09 20.03 20.14
C THR A 527 -36.00 21.41 20.79
N LEU A 528 -36.84 22.32 20.31
CA LEU A 528 -37.19 23.56 20.99
C LEU A 528 -38.61 23.42 21.48
N ASP A 529 -38.77 23.35 22.79
CA ASP A 529 -40.05 23.21 23.47
C ASP A 529 -40.40 24.55 24.11
N GLY A 530 -41.64 25.02 23.93
CA GLY A 530 -42.05 26.30 24.49
C GLY A 530 -43.49 26.36 24.94
N GLU A 531 -43.73 27.30 25.86
CA GLU A 531 -45.05 27.69 26.35
C GLU A 531 -45.33 29.11 25.87
N TRP A 532 -46.52 29.33 25.32
CA TRP A 532 -46.91 30.61 24.72
C TRP A 532 -48.20 31.14 25.33
N GLU A 533 -48.31 32.48 25.39
CA GLU A 533 -49.54 33.21 25.61
C GLU A 533 -49.66 34.28 24.51
N VAL A 534 -50.74 34.23 23.72
CA VAL A 534 -50.95 35.10 22.56
C VAL A 534 -52.32 35.75 22.66
N THR A 535 -52.37 37.07 22.43
CA THR A 535 -53.56 37.90 22.43
C THR A 535 -53.85 38.42 21.03
N ILE A 536 -55.04 38.09 20.51
CA ILE A 536 -55.56 38.62 19.25
C ILE A 536 -56.44 39.84 19.56
N PHE A 537 -56.15 40.97 18.92
CA PHE A 537 -56.92 42.20 19.11
C PHE A 537 -58.05 42.31 18.08
N ILE A 538 -59.27 42.00 18.51
CA ILE A 538 -60.47 42.04 17.66
C ILE A 538 -61.25 43.34 17.95
N PRO A 539 -61.38 44.28 17.01
CA PRO A 539 -61.93 45.62 17.28
C PRO A 539 -63.34 45.66 17.92
N ILE A 540 -64.18 44.66 17.65
CA ILE A 540 -65.57 44.60 18.12
C ILE A 540 -65.74 43.67 19.34
N VAL A 541 -64.96 42.59 19.40
CA VAL A 541 -65.10 41.54 20.43
C VAL A 541 -64.18 41.82 21.63
N GLY A 542 -63.18 42.67 21.46
CA GLY A 542 -62.12 42.88 22.44
C GLY A 542 -60.97 41.87 22.29
N PRO A 543 -59.91 42.01 23.11
CA PRO A 543 -58.77 41.11 23.08
C PRO A 543 -59.18 39.68 23.46
N GLN A 544 -58.70 38.70 22.71
CA GLN A 544 -58.89 37.27 22.99
C GLN A 544 -57.52 36.65 23.24
N THR A 545 -57.31 36.10 24.43
CA THR A 545 -56.04 35.50 24.84
C THR A 545 -56.17 33.99 24.87
N ASN A 546 -55.17 33.31 24.34
CA ASN A 546 -55.03 31.86 24.42
C ASN A 546 -53.60 31.51 24.82
N SER A 547 -53.40 30.31 25.36
CA SER A 547 -52.09 29.79 25.69
C SER A 547 -51.95 28.33 25.28
N GLY A 548 -50.72 27.86 25.15
CA GLY A 548 -50.47 26.49 24.76
C GLY A 548 -48.99 26.11 24.77
N LEU A 549 -48.73 24.87 24.38
CA LEU A 549 -47.39 24.31 24.24
C LEU A 549 -47.07 24.07 22.76
N PHE A 550 -45.79 24.10 22.42
CA PHE A 550 -45.29 23.73 21.10
C PHE A 550 -43.92 23.06 21.19
N THR A 551 -43.62 22.23 20.19
CA THR A 551 -42.34 21.55 20.03
C THR A 551 -41.89 21.71 18.58
N LEU A 552 -40.69 22.26 18.37
CA LEU A 552 -40.06 22.43 17.06
C LEU A 552 -38.85 21.51 16.95
N ALA A 553 -38.61 20.97 15.75
CA ALA A 553 -37.41 20.20 15.48
C ALA A 553 -36.23 21.13 15.19
N LEU A 554 -35.08 20.79 15.78
CA LEU A 554 -33.79 21.43 15.52
C LEU A 554 -32.94 20.49 14.67
N THR A 555 -32.49 20.97 13.52
CA THR A 555 -31.56 20.22 12.66
C THR A 555 -30.20 20.89 12.71
N PRO A 556 -29.12 20.17 13.03
CA PRO A 556 -27.77 20.74 13.09
C PRO A 556 -27.35 21.32 11.73
N ARG A 557 -26.62 22.43 11.74
CA ARG A 557 -26.06 23.06 10.53
C ARG A 557 -24.65 23.57 10.77
N ALA A 558 -23.99 23.94 9.67
CA ALA A 558 -22.74 24.69 9.74
C ALA A 558 -22.94 26.01 10.50
N ALA A 559 -21.91 26.41 11.24
CA ALA A 559 -21.89 27.64 12.02
C ALA A 559 -22.27 28.85 11.15
N CYS A 560 -22.97 29.81 11.77
CA CYS A 560 -23.04 31.17 11.29
C CYS A 560 -21.73 31.90 11.66
#